data_AF-A0A3Q3WEZ3-F1
#
_entry.id   AF-A0A3Q3WEZ3-F1
#
_cell.length_a   1.000
_cell.length_b   1.000
_cell.length_c   1.000
_cell.angle_alpha   90.00
_cell.angle_beta   90.00
_cell.angle_gamma   90.00
#
_symmetry.space_group_name_H-M   'P 1'
#
loop_
_entity.id
_entity.type
_entity.pdbx_description
1 polymer ?
#
loop_
_entity_poly.entity_id
_entity_poly.type
_entity_poly.pdbx_seq_one_letter_code
_entity_poly.pdbx_strand_id
1 'polypeptide(L)'
;MYSLVFLIHSCIADRLSSCSTAVTVYSCDGKCPSATIFNFNINSHARFCKCCRESGLQTRSITLYCSRNATVVDYNFQEPLDCSCQGQKGTTDPEQC
;
A
#
# COMPACT_ATOMS: atom_id res chain seq x y z
N MET A 1 4.95 -6.20 -6.92
CA MET A 1 3.60 -5.60 -7.06
C MET A 1 2.61 -6.74 -7.16
N TYR A 2 1.67 -6.82 -6.25
CA TYR A 2 0.59 -7.81 -6.31
C TYR A 2 -0.75 -7.07 -6.23
N SER A 3 -1.74 -7.64 -6.91
CA SER A 3 -3.08 -7.09 -7.02
C SER A 3 -4.00 -7.87 -6.10
N LEU A 4 -4.56 -7.23 -5.08
CA LEU A 4 -5.55 -7.81 -4.20
C LEU A 4 -6.94 -7.35 -4.65
N VAL A 5 -7.83 -8.29 -4.91
CA VAL A 5 -9.24 -7.96 -5.17
C VAL A 5 -9.95 -7.85 -3.83
N PHE A 6 -10.33 -6.64 -3.46
CA PHE A 6 -11.12 -6.38 -2.26
C PHE A 6 -12.57 -6.04 -2.64
N LEU A 7 -13.51 -6.60 -1.90
CA LEU A 7 -14.90 -6.14 -1.93
C LEU A 7 -15.01 -4.95 -0.99
N ILE A 8 -15.12 -3.75 -1.55
CA ILE A 8 -15.37 -2.57 -0.74
C ILE A 8 -16.85 -2.59 -0.34
N HIS A 9 -17.13 -3.02 0.89
CA HIS A 9 -18.40 -2.78 1.56
C HIS A 9 -18.37 -1.40 2.21
N SER A 10 -18.55 -0.36 1.41
CA SER A 10 -18.68 0.98 1.95
C SER A 10 -20.07 1.16 2.55
N CYS A 11 -20.16 1.21 3.88
CA CYS A 11 -21.25 1.88 4.59
C CYS A 11 -21.05 3.39 4.43
N ILE A 12 -21.40 3.94 3.27
CA ILE A 12 -21.22 5.38 2.99
C ILE A 12 -22.24 6.14 3.84
N ALA A 13 -21.75 6.73 4.93
CA ALA A 13 -22.18 7.87 5.77
C ALA A 13 -23.66 8.15 6.10
N ASP A 14 -24.64 7.56 5.44
CA ASP A 14 -26.08 7.74 5.71
C ASP A 14 -26.75 6.37 5.89
N ARG A 15 -26.41 5.70 7.00
CA ARG A 15 -27.15 4.64 7.74
C ARG A 15 -28.06 3.62 7.02
N LEU A 16 -28.04 3.47 5.70
CA LEU A 16 -29.12 2.80 4.98
C LEU A 16 -28.72 2.07 3.69
N SER A 17 -27.68 2.45 2.94
CA SER A 17 -27.34 1.72 1.70
C SER A 17 -26.06 0.88 1.82
N SER A 18 -26.18 -0.43 1.55
CA SER A 18 -25.04 -1.32 1.34
C SER A 18 -24.67 -1.23 -0.13
N CYS A 19 -23.54 -0.58 -0.42
CA CYS A 19 -22.97 -0.52 -1.76
C CYS A 19 -21.80 -1.49 -1.82
N SER A 20 -21.68 -2.20 -2.93
CA SER A 20 -20.65 -3.23 -3.11
C SER A 20 -20.08 -3.13 -4.51
N THR A 21 -18.76 -3.17 -4.63
CA THR A 21 -18.09 -3.35 -5.91
C THR A 21 -16.79 -4.11 -5.68
N ALA A 22 -16.40 -4.93 -6.65
CA ALA A 22 -15.13 -5.62 -6.62
C ALA A 22 -14.06 -4.67 -7.18
N VAL A 23 -13.04 -4.39 -6.37
CA VAL A 23 -11.98 -3.44 -6.72
C VAL A 23 -10.66 -4.12 -6.59
N THR A 24 -9.87 -4.06 -7.66
CA THR A 24 -8.47 -4.45 -7.61
C THR A 24 -7.66 -3.31 -7.00
N VAL A 25 -6.99 -3.58 -5.88
CA VAL A 25 -6.09 -2.66 -5.19
C VAL A 25 -4.67 -3.18 -5.34
N TYR A 26 -3.72 -2.29 -5.62
CA TYR A 26 -2.31 -2.65 -5.68
C TYR A 26 -1.64 -2.50 -4.31
N SER A 27 -0.69 -3.39 -4.03
CA SER A 27 0.16 -3.28 -2.84
C SER A 27 1.62 -3.60 -3.17
N CYS A 28 2.52 -2.95 -2.43
CA CYS A 28 3.97 -3.09 -2.53
C CYS A 28 4.46 -4.15 -1.54
N ASP A 29 4.47 -5.41 -1.96
CA ASP A 29 5.22 -6.47 -1.28
C ASP A 29 6.37 -6.89 -2.19
N GLY A 30 7.58 -6.81 -1.68
CA GLY A 30 8.80 -7.02 -2.46
C GLY A 30 10.01 -7.25 -1.57
N LYS A 31 10.81 -8.27 -1.93
CA LYS A 31 12.10 -8.54 -1.30
C LYS A 31 13.14 -7.58 -1.85
N CYS A 32 13.51 -6.58 -1.06
CA CYS A 32 14.58 -5.66 -1.42
C CYS A 32 15.94 -6.19 -0.93
N PRO A 33 17.04 -5.91 -1.64
CA PRO A 33 18.36 -6.34 -1.23
C PRO A 33 18.80 -5.54 0.01
N SER A 34 18.87 -6.23 1.14
CA SER A 34 19.33 -5.71 2.43
C SER A 34 20.64 -6.39 2.82
N ALA A 35 21.62 -5.62 3.29
CA ALA A 35 22.94 -6.12 3.64
C ALA A 35 23.46 -5.49 4.93
N THR A 36 24.14 -6.29 5.75
CA THR A 36 24.87 -5.80 6.93
C THR A 36 26.36 -5.93 6.67
N ILE A 37 27.09 -4.82 6.66
CA ILE A 37 28.51 -4.76 6.34
C ILE A 37 29.27 -4.22 7.54
N PHE A 38 30.28 -4.94 8.03
CA PHE A 38 31.13 -4.44 9.10
C PHE A 38 31.95 -3.24 8.62
N ASN A 39 31.81 -2.11 9.29
CA ASN A 39 32.50 -0.87 8.95
C ASN A 39 33.60 -0.61 9.99
N PHE A 40 34.86 -0.84 9.58
CA PHE A 40 36.05 -0.64 10.40
C PHE A 40 36.26 0.82 10.81
N ASN A 41 35.75 1.80 10.04
CA ASN A 41 35.90 3.23 10.37
C ASN A 41 35.12 3.62 11.63
N ILE A 42 34.05 2.88 11.96
CA ILE A 42 33.22 3.11 13.15
C ILE A 42 33.25 1.93 14.13
N ASN A 43 34.14 0.94 13.91
CA ASN A 43 34.22 -0.32 14.66
C ASN A 43 32.84 -0.99 14.89
N SER A 44 31.93 -0.89 13.92
CA SER A 44 30.54 -1.31 14.06
C SER A 44 29.96 -1.75 12.71
N HIS A 45 28.82 -2.44 12.74
CA HIS A 45 28.15 -2.92 11.53
C HIS A 45 27.27 -1.82 10.93
N ALA A 46 27.55 -1.42 9.69
CA ALA A 46 26.66 -0.60 8.88
C ALA A 46 25.55 -1.48 8.32
N ARG A 47 24.30 -1.20 8.72
CA ARG A 47 23.11 -1.86 8.17
C ARG A 47 22.59 -1.07 6.98
N PHE A 48 22.56 -1.70 5.82
CA PHE A 48 21.92 -1.19 4.61
C PHE A 48 20.61 -1.95 4.42
N CYS A 49 19.55 -1.44 5.03
CA CYS A 49 18.21 -1.94 4.81
C CYS A 49 17.52 -1.14 3.71
N LYS A 50 17.06 -1.82 2.66
CA LYS A 50 16.16 -1.24 1.66
C LYS A 50 14.81 -1.91 1.85
N CYS A 51 13.74 -1.12 1.93
CA CYS A 51 12.37 -1.62 2.01
C CYS A 51 11.64 -1.30 0.71
N CYS A 52 10.71 -2.17 0.32
CA CYS A 52 9.82 -1.90 -0.81
C CYS A 52 8.84 -0.81 -0.38
N ARG A 53 9.01 0.41 -0.90
CA ARG A 53 8.17 1.56 -0.55
C ARG A 53 7.41 2.03 -1.77
N GLU A 54 6.20 2.50 -1.56
CA GLU A 54 5.40 3.20 -2.56
C GLU A 54 6.17 4.44 -3.04
N SER A 55 6.52 4.46 -4.33
CA SER A 55 7.24 5.54 -4.98
C SER A 55 6.30 6.58 -5.59
N GLY A 56 5.07 6.17 -5.88
CA GLY A 56 4.03 7.00 -6.45
C GLY A 56 2.68 6.52 -5.97
N LEU A 57 1.77 7.45 -5.72
CA LEU A 57 0.38 7.16 -5.40
C LEU A 57 -0.48 7.71 -6.53
N GLN A 58 -1.47 6.95 -6.94
CA GLN A 58 -2.48 7.39 -7.89
C GLN A 58 -3.84 7.38 -7.19
N THR A 59 -4.56 8.49 -7.33
CA THR A 59 -5.97 8.55 -6.93
C THR A 59 -6.78 7.87 -8.02
N ARG A 60 -7.49 6.80 -7.67
CA ARG A 60 -8.41 6.13 -8.56
C ARG A 60 -9.84 6.35 -8.10
N SER A 61 -10.66 6.79 -9.03
CA SER A 61 -12.11 6.91 -8.87
C SER A 61 -12.76 5.64 -9.36
N ILE A 62 -13.55 5.00 -8.50
CA ILE A 62 -14.37 3.85 -8.85
C ILE A 62 -15.83 4.17 -8.59
N THR A 63 -16.69 3.52 -9.35
CA THR A 63 -18.13 3.69 -9.18
C THR A 63 -18.68 2.51 -8.37
N LEU A 64 -19.27 2.81 -7.21
CA LEU A 64 -19.95 1.86 -6.36
C LEU A 64 -21.43 1.83 -6.71
N TYR A 65 -21.97 0.63 -6.93
CA TYR A 65 -23.40 0.44 -7.15
C TYR A 65 -24.12 0.17 -5.83
N CYS A 66 -25.16 0.96 -5.55
CA CYS A 66 -25.96 0.85 -4.34
C CYS A 66 -27.32 0.22 -4.67
N SER A 67 -27.52 -1.05 -4.32
CA SER A 67 -28.74 -1.80 -4.66
C SER A 67 -30.02 -1.21 -4.04
N ARG A 68 -29.90 -0.58 -2.86
CA ARG A 68 -31.06 -0.06 -2.12
C ARG A 68 -31.68 1.20 -2.74
N ASN A 69 -30.88 2.01 -3.44
CA ASN A 69 -31.34 3.28 -4.00
C ASN A 69 -31.20 3.32 -5.54
N ALA A 70 -30.74 2.22 -6.15
CA ALA A 70 -30.34 2.16 -7.56
C ALA A 70 -29.43 3.34 -7.98
N THR A 71 -28.69 3.90 -7.03
CA THR A 71 -27.76 5.00 -7.25
C THR A 71 -26.36 4.46 -7.47
N VAL A 72 -25.59 5.22 -8.23
CA VAL A 72 -24.15 5.02 -8.40
C VAL A 72 -23.44 6.17 -7.72
N VAL A 73 -22.45 5.84 -6.89
CA VAL A 73 -21.66 6.81 -6.14
C VAL A 73 -20.19 6.60 -6.47
N ASP A 74 -19.50 7.69 -6.75
CA ASP A 74 -18.07 7.63 -7.06
C ASP A 74 -17.26 7.70 -5.76
N TYR A 75 -16.35 6.74 -5.59
CA TYR A 75 -15.44 6.62 -4.46
C TYR A 75 -14.01 6.74 -4.95
N ASN A 76 -13.28 7.67 -4.34
CA ASN A 76 -11.90 7.93 -4.68
C ASN A 76 -11.01 7.35 -3.60
N PHE A 77 -10.08 6.47 -3.98
CA PHE A 77 -9.06 5.94 -3.07
C PHE A 77 -7.67 6.09 -3.68
N GLN A 78 -6.65 6.06 -2.82
CA GLN A 78 -5.26 6.15 -3.24
C GLN A 78 -4.65 4.75 -3.26
N GLU A 79 -4.08 4.38 -4.40
CA GLU A 79 -3.31 3.14 -4.56
C GLU A 79 -1.89 3.42 -5.05
N PRO A 80 -0.91 2.57 -4.68
CA PRO A 80 0.46 2.71 -5.17
C PRO A 80 0.53 2.47 -6.67
N LEU A 81 1.05 3.47 -7.39
CA LEU A 81 1.32 3.41 -8.82
C LEU A 81 2.62 2.65 -9.10
N ASP A 82 3.63 2.86 -8.26
CA ASP A 82 4.97 2.29 -8.42
C ASP A 82 5.55 1.95 -7.05
N CYS A 83 6.33 0.87 -6.99
CA CYS A 83 7.06 0.45 -5.80
C CYS A 83 8.56 0.50 -6.09
N SER A 84 9.35 1.11 -5.21
CA SER A 84 10.80 1.14 -5.33
C SER A 84 11.48 0.80 -4.01
N CYS A 85 12.65 0.15 -4.09
CA CYS A 85 13.45 -0.16 -2.92
C CYS A 85 14.14 1.11 -2.40
N GLN A 86 13.62 1.69 -1.32
CA GLN A 86 14.17 2.89 -0.70
C GLN A 86 14.86 2.57 0.62
N GLY A 87 15.97 3.26 0.90
CA GLY A 87 16.66 3.14 2.18
C GLY A 87 15.86 3.84 3.27
N GLN A 88 15.45 3.11 4.31
CA GLN A 88 14.77 3.72 5.46
C GLN A 88 15.80 4.17 6.50
N LYS A 89 15.76 5.44 6.87
CA LYS A 89 16.51 5.98 8.01
C LYS A 89 15.58 5.97 9.22
N GLY A 90 15.55 4.88 9.99
CA GLY A 90 14.74 4.82 11.21
C GLY A 90 14.26 3.44 11.66
N THR A 91 14.36 2.39 10.84
CA THR A 91 14.07 1.02 11.28
C THR A 91 15.26 0.48 12.07
N THR A 92 15.15 0.49 13.39
CA THR A 92 16.10 -0.17 14.30
C THR A 92 16.00 -1.69 14.25
N ASP A 93 14.88 -2.22 13.73
CA ASP A 93 14.60 -3.65 13.62
C ASP A 93 14.85 -4.20 12.20
N PRO A 94 15.79 -5.15 12.02
CA PRO A 94 16.09 -5.76 10.72
C PRO A 94 15.01 -6.73 10.23
N GLU A 95 14.09 -7.16 11.09
CA GLU A 95 12.97 -8.06 10.75
C GLU A 95 11.77 -7.32 10.14
N GLN A 96 11.72 -5.98 10.30
CA GLN A 96 10.71 -5.10 9.70
C GLN A 96 11.10 -4.62 8.28
N CYS A 97 12.13 -5.23 7.68
CA CYS A 97 12.62 -4.94 6.33
C CYS A 97 12.17 -5.99 5.32
#